data_AF-E4UV65-F1
#
_entry.id   AF-E4UV65-F1
#
_cell.length_a   1.000
_cell.length_b   1.000
_cell.length_c   1.000
_cell.angle_alpha   90.00
_cell.angle_beta   90.00
_cell.angle_gamma   90.00
#
_symmetry.space_group_name_H-M   'P 1'
#
loop_
_entity.id
_entity.type
_entity.pdbx_description
1 polymer ?
#
loop_
_entity_poly.entity_id
_entity_poly.type
_entity_poly.pdbx_seq_one_letter_code
_entity_poly.pdbx_strand_id
1 'polypeptide(L)' 'MSGFFSGLWAKPAVEEKPAASVVAPSETTKPKPCCVCKEEKASRDDCMLFSKSNDPAADECLSYVQKYKDCMAGFGFKV' A
#
# COMPACT_ATOMS: atom_id res chain seq x y z
N MET A 1 4.50 -36.55 36.06
CA MET A 1 4.15 -36.03 34.73
C MET A 1 2.94 -35.13 34.91
N SER A 2 3.16 -33.82 34.95
CA SER A 2 2.22 -32.81 35.43
C SER A 2 1.90 -31.81 34.31
N GLY A 3 0.62 -31.41 34.24
CA GLY A 3 0.04 -30.39 33.32
C GLY A 3 -0.74 -31.04 32.17
N PHE A 4 -2.07 -31.26 32.19
CA PHE A 4 -3.21 -30.54 32.78
C PHE A 4 -3.41 -29.10 32.25
N PHE A 5 -4.67 -28.83 31.86
CA PHE A 5 -5.30 -27.60 31.37
C PHE A 5 -5.29 -27.39 29.85
N SER A 6 -6.39 -27.65 29.13
CA SER A 6 -7.70 -26.95 29.11
C SER A 6 -7.73 -25.77 28.13
N GLY A 7 -8.77 -25.76 27.29
CA GLY A 7 -9.20 -24.65 26.43
C GLY A 7 -9.23 -25.08 24.96
N LEU A 8 -10.36 -25.45 24.33
CA LEU A 8 -11.64 -24.74 24.25
C LEU A 8 -11.45 -23.22 24.16
N TRP A 9 -11.94 -22.63 23.05
CA TRP A 9 -12.00 -21.19 22.76
C TRP A 9 -10.67 -20.62 22.22
N ALA A 10 -10.57 -19.87 21.11
CA ALA A 10 -11.54 -19.08 20.37
C ALA A 10 -11.03 -18.80 18.95
N LYS A 11 -11.96 -18.74 17.99
CA LYS A 11 -11.84 -17.90 16.80
C LYS A 11 -11.79 -16.43 17.23
N PRO A 12 -10.95 -15.62 16.57
CA PRO A 12 -11.38 -14.33 16.04
C PRO A 12 -11.21 -14.38 14.51
N ALA A 13 -12.20 -14.17 13.63
CA ALA A 13 -13.25 -13.14 13.60
C ALA A 13 -12.70 -11.75 13.97
N VAL A 14 -11.90 -11.21 13.05
CA VAL A 14 -11.83 -9.76 12.80
C VAL A 14 -12.68 -9.61 11.54
N GLU A 15 -13.98 -9.31 11.63
CA GLU A 15 -14.60 -8.04 12.01
C GLU A 15 -14.02 -6.87 11.20
N GLU A 16 -14.88 -6.45 10.29
CA GLU A 16 -14.84 -5.32 9.39
C GLU A 16 -14.41 -4.03 10.11
N LYS A 17 -13.41 -3.33 9.54
CA LYS A 17 -13.20 -1.90 9.84
C LYS A 17 -13.80 -1.09 8.69
N PRO A 18 -14.91 -0.38 8.87
CA PRO A 18 -15.31 0.65 7.93
C PRO A 18 -14.39 1.85 8.18
N ALA A 19 -13.30 1.95 7.42
CA ALA A 19 -12.53 3.18 7.38
C ALA A 19 -13.25 4.15 6.44
N ALA A 20 -14.09 4.95 7.08
CA ALA A 20 -14.77 6.14 6.60
C ALA A 20 -14.17 6.79 5.34
N SER A 21 -15.05 7.01 4.38
CA SER A 21 -15.00 8.14 3.46
C SER A 21 -14.81 9.44 4.26
N VAL A 22 -13.66 10.09 4.10
CA VAL A 22 -13.48 11.51 4.44
C VAL A 22 -12.91 12.19 3.21
N VAL A 23 -13.80 12.66 2.36
CA VAL A 23 -13.53 13.76 1.43
C VAL A 23 -13.49 15.02 2.30
N ALA A 24 -12.29 15.46 2.68
CA ALA A 24 -12.06 16.79 3.22
C ALA A 24 -11.27 17.60 2.18
N PRO A 25 -11.88 18.62 1.55
CA PRO A 25 -11.13 19.62 0.81
C PRO A 25 -10.66 20.67 1.82
N SER A 26 -9.36 20.80 2.03
CA SER A 26 -8.81 22.00 2.67
C SER A 26 -7.35 22.23 2.33
N GLU A 27 -7.13 23.38 1.70
CA GLU A 27 -5.99 24.27 1.85
C GLU A 27 -4.64 23.87 1.25
N THR A 28 -4.34 24.54 0.13
CA THR A 28 -3.07 25.20 -0.22
C THR A 28 -1.87 24.88 0.67
N THR A 29 -1.37 23.65 0.59
CA THR A 29 -0.07 23.21 1.10
C THR A 29 0.33 22.04 0.23
N LYS A 30 1.52 22.10 -0.39
CA LYS A 30 2.04 21.13 -1.37
C LYS A 30 1.48 19.71 -1.10
N PRO A 31 0.67 19.14 -2.00
CA PRO A 31 0.01 17.88 -1.74
C PRO A 31 1.05 16.81 -1.42
N LYS A 32 0.84 16.06 -0.33
CA LYS A 32 1.77 15.00 0.07
C LYS A 32 1.97 14.03 -1.11
N PRO A 33 3.19 13.50 -1.35
CA PRO A 33 3.50 12.68 -2.53
C PRO A 33 2.65 11.40 -2.64
N CYS A 34 2.03 10.97 -1.55
CA CYS A 34 1.09 9.84 -1.51
C CYS A 34 -0.35 10.17 -1.95
N CYS A 35 -0.72 11.44 -2.12
CA CYS A 35 -2.06 11.83 -2.57
C CYS A 35 -2.19 12.01 -4.08
N VAL A 36 -1.09 12.14 -4.81
CA VAL A 36 -1.13 12.61 -6.19
C VAL A 36 -1.09 11.46 -7.20
N CYS A 37 -0.26 10.46 -6.93
CA CYS A 37 -0.06 9.30 -7.81
C CYS A 37 -0.60 8.03 -7.14
N LYS A 38 -1.84 8.07 -6.64
CA LYS A 38 -2.44 6.95 -5.88
C LYS A 38 -2.59 5.69 -6.72
N GLU A 39 -3.07 5.81 -7.95
CA GLU A 39 -3.34 4.64 -8.81
C GLU A 39 -2.05 3.99 -9.31
N GLU A 40 -1.08 4.80 -9.72
CA GLU A 40 0.27 4.33 -10.08
C GLU A 40 0.97 3.67 -8.90
N LYS A 41 0.81 4.26 -7.70
CA LYS A 41 1.36 3.68 -6.46
C LYS A 41 0.72 2.34 -6.12
N ALA A 42 -0.60 2.23 -6.25
CA ALA A 42 -1.35 1.00 -6.01
C ALA A 42 -0.91 -0.09 -7.00
N SER A 43 -0.88 0.21 -8.30
CA SER A 43 -0.45 -0.73 -9.34
C SER A 43 1.00 -1.22 -9.14
N ARG A 44 1.91 -0.32 -8.72
CA ARG A 44 3.29 -0.69 -8.37
C ARG A 44 3.36 -1.51 -7.08
N ASP A 45 2.49 -1.25 -6.11
CA ASP A 45 2.41 -2.04 -4.88
C ASP A 45 1.90 -3.45 -5.20
N ASP A 46 0.80 -3.56 -5.94
CA ASP A 46 0.22 -4.82 -6.40
C ASP A 46 1.25 -5.65 -7.17
N CYS A 47 1.95 -5.04 -8.13
CA CYS A 47 3.00 -5.73 -8.88
C CYS A 47 4.11 -6.26 -7.96
N MET A 48 4.58 -5.45 -7.01
CA MET A 48 5.61 -5.88 -6.05
C MET A 48 5.12 -6.99 -5.11
N LEU A 49 3.85 -6.96 -4.73
CA LEU A 49 3.24 -7.92 -3.80
C LEU A 49 2.98 -9.28 -4.46
N PHE A 50 2.68 -9.29 -5.77
CA PHE A 50 2.39 -10.51 -6.53
C PHE A 50 3.57 -11.06 -7.32
N SER A 51 4.66 -10.30 -7.46
CA SER A 51 5.85 -10.78 -8.15
C SER A 51 6.58 -11.87 -7.34
N LYS A 52 7.14 -12.84 -8.06
CA LYS A 52 7.94 -13.95 -7.50
C LYS A 52 9.45 -13.75 -7.72
N SER A 53 9.83 -12.65 -8.34
CA SER A 53 11.22 -12.33 -8.67
C SER A 53 11.99 -11.90 -7.44
N ASN A 54 13.32 -12.09 -7.45
CA ASN A 54 14.18 -11.61 -6.36
C ASN A 54 14.28 -10.07 -6.35
N ASP A 55 14.21 -9.43 -7.52
CA ASP A 55 14.18 -7.97 -7.65
C ASP A 55 13.04 -7.51 -8.58
N PRO A 56 11.79 -7.54 -8.10
CA PRO A 56 10.64 -7.19 -8.92
C PRO A 56 10.66 -5.72 -9.37
N ALA A 57 11.38 -4.85 -8.65
CA ALA A 57 11.49 -3.43 -8.95
C ALA A 57 12.32 -3.14 -10.20
N ALA A 58 13.37 -3.93 -10.43
CA ALA A 58 14.27 -3.81 -11.57
C ALA A 58 13.80 -4.60 -12.80
N ASP A 59 12.97 -5.63 -12.60
CA ASP A 59 12.52 -6.53 -13.65
C ASP A 59 11.04 -6.26 -14.02
N GLU A 60 10.14 -7.08 -13.49
CA GLU A 60 8.71 -7.16 -13.84
C GLU A 60 7.94 -5.86 -13.58
N CYS A 61 8.28 -5.15 -12.49
CA CYS A 61 7.57 -3.96 -12.05
C CYS A 61 8.24 -2.65 -12.45
N LEU A 62 9.33 -2.70 -13.22
CA LEU A 62 10.09 -1.51 -13.62
C LEU A 62 9.21 -0.49 -14.36
N SER A 63 8.31 -0.97 -15.22
CA SER A 63 7.33 -0.13 -15.93
C SER A 63 6.41 0.65 -14.98
N TYR A 64 5.86 -0.01 -13.95
CA TYR A 64 5.01 0.62 -12.94
C TYR A 64 5.78 1.56 -12.01
N VAL A 65 7.03 1.23 -11.69
CA VAL A 65 7.92 2.10 -10.90
C VAL A 65 8.25 3.38 -11.68
N GLN A 66 8.57 3.27 -12.97
CA GLN A 66 8.88 4.40 -13.83
C GLN A 66 7.67 5.34 -13.94
N LYS A 67 6.50 4.76 -14.16
CA LYS A 67 5.20 5.42 -14.19
C LYS A 67 4.90 6.23 -12.92
N TYR A 68 5.09 5.62 -11.75
CA TYR A 68 4.99 6.32 -10.47
C TYR A 68 5.98 7.50 -10.33
N LYS A 69 7.24 7.31 -10.76
CA LYS A 69 8.26 8.37 -10.74
C LYS A 69 7.92 9.52 -11.68
N ASP A 70 7.49 9.22 -12.91
CA ASP A 70 7.10 10.21 -13.90
C ASP A 70 5.90 11.03 -13.41
N CYS A 71 4.93 10.37 -12.78
CA CYS A 71 3.81 11.05 -12.15
C CYS A 71 4.29 12.03 -11.07
N MET A 72 5.14 11.61 -10.13
CA MET A 72 5.65 12.51 -9.08
C MET A 72 6.55 13.62 -9.59
N ALA A 73 7.32 13.36 -10.65
CA ALA A 73 8.15 14.34 -11.34
C ALA A 73 7.30 15.47 -11.94
N GLY A 74 6.11 15.15 -12.46
CA GLY A 74 5.13 16.13 -12.95
C GLY A 74 4.65 17.12 -11.88
N PHE A 75 4.72 16.75 -10.60
CA PHE A 75 4.39 17.61 -9.46
C PHE A 75 5.61 18.25 -8.80
N GLY A 76 6.81 18.04 -9.35
CA GLY A 76 8.06 18.62 -8.86
C GLY A 76 8.66 17.88 -7.65
N PHE A 77 8.27 16.63 -7.40
CA PHE A 77 8.88 15.79 -6.38
C PHE A 77 9.93 14.85 -7.02
N LYS A 78 11.18 14.91 -6.54
CA LYS A 78 12.22 13.91 -6.88
C LYS A 78 12.13 12.75 -5.89
N VAL A 79 11.97 11.54 -6.41
CA VAL A 79 11.83 10.28 -5.63
C VAL A 79 12.80 9.22 -6.12
#